data_AF-A0A554GI36-F1
#
_entry.id   AF-A0A554GI36-F1
#
_cell.length_a   1.000
_cell.length_b   1.000
_cell.length_c   1.000
_cell.angle_alpha   90.00
_cell.angle_beta   90.00
_cell.angle_gamma   90.00
#
_symmetry.space_group_name_H-M   'P 1'
#
loop_
_entity.id
_entity.type
_entity.pdbx_description
1 polymer ?
#
loop_
_entity_poly.entity_id
_entity_poly.type
_entity_poly.pdbx_seq_one_letter_code
_entity_poly.pdbx_strand_id
1 'polypeptide(L)'
;MHRRWLGVMLGGALWAPAVWAHDFRADKLVNGQKQVLVDRYPTTLSFSFTATNVHQTLPSDLLQAADPLLANCTFSPAPPLSVPVGGNIQYTCEYTVDSYEACVALGALDASPNTPNEEVSFANILDIGWDVGSSQSSVNVLCQQQPILYCDDTVYISTASSSGGGLPTGPSRLYIFDPATGTLALQGEASLPYNALAFNHVDNFLYAISSDGLTQSSFIRLDANGSATVIAPLVTGAADSAIWAAGAILEDGTYLGFEGTSNHLVHVDTTTGAVLSDVILGTPATFRMADFAVNPLNNQLYGFNSVTQRVAVVDPVLGTYVDYPLPSLINGAPSVNNAMVSATFTAAGELFFYGTTNADSTRADTFYSVDLLTGALSPVSTGPATQFADGAACAFNLPPRQGGLSRPVTRDRGFFGSSQQALTECLSQGPISLGALGHVSTVEEALGVLWANSAFAANNTRRSDEATLRMLVAREQVTSVCNERYFGTTAPVLPQMDHGLPMNAFVLADTLKRLEVHNQSGLRTAVPLAKQLWKLDPIWGMTHAQEPKL
;
A
#
# COMPACT_ATOMS: atom_id res chain seq x y z
N MET A 1 16.68 16.93 2.48
CA MET A 1 18.02 16.83 3.12
C MET A 1 18.78 15.68 2.47
N HIS A 2 19.63 15.97 1.48
CA HIS A 2 20.38 14.95 0.74
C HIS A 2 21.59 14.46 1.54
N ARG A 3 21.47 13.31 2.20
CA ARG A 3 22.63 12.58 2.73
C ARG A 3 23.20 11.71 1.61
N ARG A 4 24.30 12.17 1.03
CA ARG A 4 25.16 11.35 0.17
C ARG A 4 25.85 10.31 1.06
N TRP A 5 25.52 9.04 0.87
CA TRP A 5 26.28 7.93 1.45
C TRP A 5 27.58 7.77 0.67
N LEU A 6 28.68 8.18 1.30
CA LEU A 6 30.04 7.83 0.89
C LEU A 6 30.29 6.41 1.37
N GLY A 7 30.06 5.43 0.48
CA GLY A 7 30.58 4.08 0.66
C GLY A 7 32.10 4.12 0.71
N VAL A 8 32.67 3.75 1.86
CA VAL A 8 34.11 3.61 2.04
C VAL A 8 34.56 2.37 1.27
N MET A 9 35.02 2.57 0.04
CA MET A 9 35.80 1.59 -0.72
C MET A 9 37.18 1.49 -0.07
N LEU A 10 37.39 0.47 0.77
CA LEU A 10 38.72 0.06 1.21
C LEU A 10 39.42 -0.64 0.04
N GLY A 11 40.01 0.16 -0.85
CA GLY A 11 41.01 -0.29 -1.81
C GLY A 11 42.31 -0.63 -1.08
N GLY A 12 42.43 -1.88 -0.63
CA GLY A 12 43.68 -2.43 -0.11
C GLY A 12 44.70 -2.62 -1.23
N ALA A 13 45.43 -1.56 -1.59
CA ALA A 13 46.66 -1.67 -2.35
C ALA A 13 47.80 -2.02 -1.38
N LEU A 14 47.93 -3.30 -1.04
CA LEU A 14 49.11 -3.83 -0.36
C LEU A 14 50.14 -4.26 -1.41
N TRP A 15 51.25 -3.51 -1.44
CA TRP A 15 52.59 -3.83 -1.92
C TRP A 15 52.81 -5.23 -2.51
N ALA A 16 53.12 -5.29 -3.81
CA ALA A 16 53.45 -6.50 -4.54
C ALA A 16 54.83 -7.07 -4.12
N PRO A 17 54.92 -8.31 -3.59
CA PRO A 17 56.05 -9.16 -3.89
C PRO A 17 55.89 -9.69 -5.33
N ALA A 18 56.97 -10.22 -5.89
CA ALA A 18 57.08 -10.66 -7.28
C ALA A 18 55.81 -11.30 -7.88
N VAL A 19 55.52 -10.98 -9.15
CA VAL A 19 54.53 -11.70 -9.97
C VAL A 19 55.04 -13.12 -10.12
N TRP A 20 54.49 -14.05 -9.34
CA TRP A 20 54.80 -15.46 -9.46
C TRP A 20 53.93 -16.03 -10.59
N ALA A 21 54.36 -17.15 -11.17
CA ALA A 21 53.60 -17.80 -12.22
C ALA A 21 52.16 -18.06 -11.73
N HIS A 22 51.17 -17.76 -12.59
CA HIS A 22 49.75 -18.15 -12.46
C HIS A 22 48.74 -17.16 -11.83
N ASP A 23 48.86 -15.84 -11.99
CA ASP A 23 47.85 -14.90 -11.45
C ASP A 23 46.54 -14.82 -12.27
N PHE A 24 45.40 -14.79 -11.56
CA PHE A 24 44.08 -14.48 -12.13
C PHE A 24 43.46 -13.20 -11.54
N ARG A 25 42.65 -12.52 -12.35
CA ARG A 25 41.70 -11.50 -11.91
C ARG A 25 40.27 -11.99 -12.09
N ALA A 26 39.52 -12.02 -11.00
CA ALA A 26 38.08 -12.25 -11.00
C ALA A 26 37.31 -10.96 -11.34
N ASP A 27 36.35 -11.07 -12.25
CA ASP A 27 35.28 -10.09 -12.43
C ASP A 27 33.92 -10.77 -12.31
N LYS A 28 32.94 -10.02 -11.81
CA LYS A 28 31.58 -10.47 -11.59
C LYS A 28 30.61 -9.32 -11.78
N LEU A 29 29.54 -9.56 -12.53
CA LEU A 29 28.48 -8.60 -12.79
C LEU A 29 27.12 -9.28 -12.63
N VAL A 30 26.11 -8.53 -12.24
CA VAL A 30 24.69 -8.94 -12.22
C VAL A 30 23.93 -7.99 -13.14
N ASN A 31 23.24 -8.53 -14.14
CA ASN A 31 22.59 -7.77 -15.22
C ASN A 31 23.55 -6.75 -15.88
N GLY A 32 24.83 -7.12 -16.00
CA GLY A 32 25.90 -6.26 -16.55
C GLY A 32 26.39 -5.16 -15.62
N GLN A 33 25.96 -5.11 -14.35
CA GLN A 33 26.30 -4.08 -13.38
C GLN A 33 26.95 -4.66 -12.11
N LYS A 34 27.68 -3.83 -11.36
CA LYS A 34 28.23 -4.21 -10.04
C LYS A 34 27.20 -4.15 -8.91
N GLN A 35 26.11 -3.43 -9.15
CA GLN A 35 24.98 -3.31 -8.24
C GLN A 35 23.70 -3.31 -9.05
N VAL A 36 22.69 -4.07 -8.63
CA VAL A 36 21.34 -4.02 -9.22
C VAL A 36 20.32 -3.76 -8.12
N LEU A 37 19.36 -2.90 -8.41
CA LEU A 37 18.16 -2.72 -7.60
C LEU A 37 17.07 -3.62 -8.17
N VAL A 38 16.52 -4.48 -7.32
CA VAL A 38 15.36 -5.32 -7.65
C VAL A 38 14.13 -4.73 -6.98
N ASP A 39 13.40 -3.94 -7.75
CA ASP A 39 12.16 -3.26 -7.33
C ASP A 39 10.92 -3.81 -8.08
N ARG A 40 11.12 -4.82 -8.93
CA ARG A 40 10.07 -5.48 -9.71
C ARG A 40 10.23 -7.00 -9.69
N TYR A 41 9.11 -7.70 -9.52
CA TYR A 41 9.00 -9.15 -9.53
C TYR A 41 7.84 -9.60 -10.43
N PRO A 42 7.93 -10.79 -11.07
CA PRO A 42 9.14 -11.63 -11.15
C PRO A 42 10.24 -10.94 -11.97
N THR A 43 11.50 -11.25 -11.68
CA THR A 43 12.65 -10.79 -12.49
C THR A 43 13.73 -11.87 -12.59
N THR A 44 14.54 -11.83 -13.64
CA THR A 44 15.69 -12.73 -13.79
C THR A 44 16.98 -11.96 -13.51
N LEU A 45 17.76 -12.46 -12.56
CA LEU A 45 19.11 -12.00 -12.27
C LEU A 45 20.10 -12.82 -13.10
N SER A 46 20.77 -12.17 -14.05
CA SER A 46 21.82 -12.76 -14.89
C SER A 46 23.18 -12.40 -14.33
N PHE A 47 23.81 -13.34 -13.64
CA PHE A 47 25.15 -13.21 -13.12
C PHE A 47 26.16 -13.64 -14.20
N SER A 48 27.15 -12.80 -14.46
CA SER A 48 28.28 -13.13 -15.32
C SER A 48 29.58 -13.04 -14.53
N PHE A 49 30.48 -13.96 -14.82
CA PHE A 49 31.76 -14.14 -14.13
C PHE A 49 32.85 -14.21 -15.17
N THR A 50 33.98 -13.56 -14.92
CA THR A 50 35.13 -13.63 -15.81
C THR A 50 36.40 -13.90 -15.00
N ALA A 51 37.09 -14.99 -15.30
CA ALA A 51 38.44 -15.25 -14.80
C ALA A 51 39.44 -14.86 -15.90
N THR A 52 40.20 -13.79 -15.70
CA THR A 52 41.20 -13.32 -16.67
C THR A 52 42.59 -13.72 -16.22
N ASN A 53 43.35 -14.41 -17.07
CA ASN A 53 44.77 -14.64 -16.83
C ASN A 53 45.52 -13.30 -16.98
N VAL A 54 46.09 -12.80 -15.88
CA VAL A 54 46.85 -11.53 -15.87
C VAL A 54 48.37 -11.76 -15.97
N HIS A 55 48.81 -13.02 -16.01
CA HIS A 55 50.21 -13.37 -16.18
C HIS A 55 50.68 -13.07 -17.61
N GLN A 56 51.86 -12.44 -17.74
CA GLN A 56 52.30 -11.82 -19.00
C GLN A 56 52.91 -12.80 -20.02
N THR A 57 53.38 -13.97 -19.58
CA THR A 57 54.26 -14.82 -20.41
C THR A 57 53.93 -16.31 -20.38
N LEU A 58 53.11 -16.76 -19.44
CA LEU A 58 52.76 -18.18 -19.24
C LEU A 58 51.25 -18.35 -19.04
N PRO A 59 50.68 -19.48 -19.47
CA PRO A 59 49.31 -19.85 -19.12
C PRO A 59 49.14 -20.01 -17.60
N SER A 60 47.91 -19.88 -17.13
CA SER A 60 47.54 -20.02 -15.72
C SER A 60 46.47 -21.10 -15.59
N ASP A 61 46.62 -21.96 -14.58
CA ASP A 61 45.66 -23.04 -14.35
C ASP A 61 44.64 -22.59 -13.31
N LEU A 62 43.39 -22.44 -13.75
CA LEU A 62 42.26 -22.16 -12.86
C LEU A 62 41.87 -23.48 -12.21
N LEU A 63 42.18 -23.64 -10.93
CA LEU A 63 41.91 -24.89 -10.20
C LEU A 63 40.51 -24.94 -9.61
N GLN A 64 39.99 -23.78 -9.20
CA GLN A 64 38.70 -23.67 -8.53
C GLN A 64 37.97 -22.41 -9.01
N ALA A 65 36.67 -22.54 -9.21
CA ALA A 65 35.73 -21.43 -9.30
C ALA A 65 34.51 -21.84 -8.47
N ALA A 66 34.17 -21.02 -7.48
CA ALA A 66 33.08 -21.29 -6.56
C ALA A 66 32.27 -20.02 -6.31
N ASP A 67 30.96 -20.20 -6.30
CA ASP A 67 30.02 -19.17 -5.90
C ASP A 67 28.96 -19.82 -5.00
N PRO A 68 29.03 -19.59 -3.67
CA PRO A 68 28.15 -20.27 -2.71
C PRO A 68 26.66 -20.02 -2.96
N LEU A 69 26.30 -18.82 -3.43
CA LEU A 69 24.91 -18.47 -3.72
C LEU A 69 24.38 -19.20 -4.96
N LEU A 70 25.30 -19.52 -5.86
CA LEU A 70 25.04 -20.02 -7.19
C LEU A 70 25.55 -21.45 -7.36
N ALA A 71 25.45 -22.25 -6.29
CA ALA A 71 25.85 -23.65 -6.27
C ALA A 71 25.13 -24.51 -7.32
N ASN A 72 23.95 -24.07 -7.80
CA ASN A 72 23.19 -24.72 -8.87
C ASN A 72 23.71 -24.36 -10.28
N CYS A 73 24.65 -23.43 -10.40
CA CYS A 73 25.19 -23.01 -11.68
C CYS A 73 26.36 -23.90 -12.07
N THR A 74 26.28 -24.51 -13.25
CA THR A 74 27.37 -25.33 -13.78
C THR A 74 28.41 -24.43 -14.44
N PHE A 75 29.59 -24.31 -13.83
CA PHE A 75 30.75 -23.69 -14.47
C PHE A 75 31.19 -24.58 -15.64
N SER A 76 30.97 -24.13 -16.88
CA SER A 76 31.35 -24.84 -18.09
C SER A 76 32.20 -23.93 -18.99
N PRO A 77 33.47 -24.27 -19.27
CA PRO A 77 34.19 -25.47 -18.82
C PRO A 77 34.48 -25.47 -17.30
N ALA A 78 34.37 -26.64 -16.67
CA ALA A 78 34.60 -26.81 -15.24
C ALA A 78 36.10 -26.82 -14.91
N PRO A 79 36.56 -26.12 -13.86
CA PRO A 79 37.91 -26.29 -13.33
C PRO A 79 38.19 -27.75 -12.88
N PRO A 80 39.45 -28.24 -12.93
CA PRO A 80 40.66 -27.52 -13.30
C PRO A 80 40.81 -27.35 -14.82
N LEU A 81 41.33 -26.20 -15.26
CA LEU A 81 41.53 -25.89 -16.68
C LEU A 81 42.66 -24.87 -16.87
N SER A 82 43.26 -24.84 -18.07
CA SER A 82 44.35 -23.92 -18.40
C SER A 82 43.88 -22.73 -19.25
N VAL A 83 44.24 -21.51 -18.84
CA VAL A 83 43.89 -20.26 -19.53
C VAL A 83 45.14 -19.64 -20.17
N PRO A 84 45.17 -19.43 -21.49
CA PRO A 84 46.34 -18.88 -22.17
C PRO A 84 46.66 -17.45 -21.72
N VAL A 85 47.87 -16.98 -22.02
CA VAL A 85 48.31 -15.60 -21.74
C VAL A 85 47.34 -14.60 -22.36
N GLY A 86 46.80 -13.69 -21.53
CA GLY A 86 45.80 -12.70 -21.94
C GLY A 86 44.41 -13.27 -22.25
N GLY A 87 44.21 -14.59 -22.08
CA GLY A 87 42.92 -15.25 -22.20
C GLY A 87 42.02 -14.98 -21.01
N ASN A 88 40.73 -15.24 -21.21
CA ASN A 88 39.74 -15.25 -20.15
C ASN A 88 38.74 -16.38 -20.36
N ILE A 89 38.04 -16.73 -19.28
CA ILE A 89 36.88 -17.61 -19.32
C ILE A 89 35.72 -16.90 -18.69
N GLN A 90 34.58 -17.01 -19.35
CA GLN A 90 33.34 -16.41 -18.92
C GLN A 90 32.34 -17.50 -18.54
N TYR A 91 31.64 -17.26 -17.44
CA TYR A 91 30.51 -18.06 -17.00
C TYR A 91 29.28 -17.17 -16.88
N THR A 92 28.11 -17.75 -17.10
CA THR A 92 26.83 -17.07 -16.93
C THR A 92 25.89 -17.96 -16.13
N CYS A 93 25.14 -17.36 -15.22
CA CYS A 93 24.06 -18.04 -14.52
C CYS A 93 22.86 -17.13 -14.37
N GLU A 94 21.68 -17.69 -14.59
CA GLU A 94 20.42 -16.98 -14.46
C GLU A 94 19.64 -17.53 -13.27
N TYR A 95 19.08 -16.62 -12.47
CA TYR A 95 18.24 -16.96 -11.34
C TYR A 95 16.96 -16.13 -11.41
N THR A 96 15.81 -16.78 -11.52
CA THR A 96 14.51 -16.10 -11.49
C THR A 96 14.08 -15.89 -10.05
N VAL A 97 13.72 -14.66 -9.73
CA VAL A 97 13.25 -14.21 -8.42
C VAL A 97 11.80 -13.80 -8.56
N ASP A 98 10.90 -14.62 -8.02
CA ASP A 98 9.45 -14.47 -8.23
C ASP A 98 8.78 -13.45 -7.29
N SER A 99 9.44 -13.09 -6.19
CA SER A 99 8.91 -12.21 -5.16
C SER A 99 10.02 -11.53 -4.36
N TYR A 100 9.65 -10.51 -3.60
CA TYR A 100 10.54 -9.88 -2.62
C TYR A 100 11.07 -10.91 -1.61
N GLU A 101 10.20 -11.78 -1.09
CA GLU A 101 10.57 -12.84 -0.15
C GLU A 101 11.55 -13.84 -0.77
N ALA A 102 11.38 -14.19 -2.05
CA ALA A 102 12.35 -15.01 -2.78
C ALA A 102 13.70 -14.29 -2.95
N CYS A 103 13.70 -12.97 -3.15
CA CYS A 103 14.91 -12.15 -3.21
C CYS A 103 15.65 -12.13 -1.87
N VAL A 104 14.90 -11.96 -0.77
CA VAL A 104 15.43 -12.01 0.60
C VAL A 104 15.98 -13.40 0.92
N ALA A 105 15.23 -14.46 0.57
CA ALA A 105 15.63 -15.84 0.79
C ALA A 105 16.89 -16.20 -0.01
N LEU A 106 17.01 -15.71 -1.24
CA LEU A 106 18.25 -15.79 -2.02
C LEU A 106 19.37 -15.08 -1.26
N GLY A 107 19.17 -13.84 -0.80
CA GLY A 107 20.16 -13.12 -0.01
C GLY A 107 20.58 -13.80 1.30
N ALA A 108 19.71 -14.58 1.93
CA ALA A 108 20.03 -15.34 3.14
C ALA A 108 20.95 -16.55 2.89
N LEU A 109 21.12 -16.96 1.63
CA LEU A 109 22.11 -17.96 1.23
C LEU A 109 23.50 -17.35 1.00
N ASP A 110 23.62 -16.02 1.05
CA ASP A 110 24.90 -15.34 0.91
C ASP A 110 25.81 -15.63 2.12
N ALA A 111 27.09 -15.87 1.86
CA ALA A 111 28.05 -16.30 2.89
C ALA A 111 28.50 -15.14 3.82
N SER A 112 27.99 -13.92 3.60
CA SER A 112 28.32 -12.76 4.42
C SER A 112 27.45 -12.73 5.69
N PRO A 113 28.03 -12.67 6.90
CA PRO A 113 27.28 -12.67 8.16
C PRO A 113 26.44 -11.39 8.39
N ASN A 114 26.59 -10.38 7.53
CA ASN A 114 25.87 -9.10 7.63
C ASN A 114 24.78 -8.95 6.55
N THR A 115 24.45 -10.02 5.81
CA THR A 115 23.47 -9.99 4.71
C THR A 115 22.38 -11.07 4.92
N PRO A 116 21.09 -10.76 4.62
CA PRO A 116 20.57 -9.46 4.23
C PRO A 116 20.68 -8.45 5.38
N ASN A 117 21.12 -7.21 5.10
CA ASN A 117 21.14 -6.13 6.10
C ASN A 117 19.76 -5.48 6.25
N GLU A 118 19.63 -4.43 7.06
CA GLU A 118 18.37 -3.70 7.26
C GLU A 118 17.79 -3.08 5.97
N GLU A 119 18.61 -2.88 4.94
CA GLU A 119 18.20 -2.43 3.60
C GLU A 119 17.95 -3.60 2.63
N VAL A 120 17.99 -4.84 3.14
CA VAL A 120 17.78 -6.10 2.41
C VAL A 120 18.67 -6.19 1.16
N SER A 121 19.95 -5.91 1.37
CA SER A 121 21.02 -6.10 0.38
C SER A 121 21.82 -7.36 0.65
N PHE A 122 22.27 -8.05 -0.39
CA PHE A 122 23.24 -9.14 -0.27
C PHE A 122 24.39 -9.00 -1.26
N ALA A 123 25.58 -9.43 -0.84
CA ALA A 123 26.82 -9.26 -1.56
C ALA A 123 27.29 -10.61 -2.09
N ASN A 124 26.88 -10.96 -3.30
CA ASN A 124 27.24 -12.27 -3.85
C ASN A 124 28.71 -12.31 -4.30
N ILE A 125 29.52 -13.16 -3.66
CA ILE A 125 30.97 -13.27 -3.89
C ILE A 125 31.31 -14.47 -4.79
N LEU A 126 32.06 -14.23 -5.87
CA LEU A 126 32.79 -15.27 -6.61
C LEU A 126 34.18 -15.43 -6.00
N ASP A 127 34.58 -16.67 -5.74
CA ASP A 127 35.95 -17.04 -5.38
C ASP A 127 36.58 -17.91 -6.47
N ILE A 128 37.78 -17.53 -6.92
CA ILE A 128 38.58 -18.34 -7.84
C ILE A 128 39.94 -18.64 -7.22
N GLY A 129 40.41 -19.88 -7.40
CA GLY A 129 41.67 -20.36 -6.84
C GLY A 129 42.60 -20.96 -7.89
N TRP A 130 43.90 -20.80 -7.67
CA TRP A 130 45.01 -21.38 -8.44
C TRP A 130 46.14 -21.83 -7.48
N ASP A 131 47.19 -22.43 -8.02
CA ASP A 131 48.26 -23.13 -7.26
C ASP A 131 48.78 -22.39 -6.00
N VAL A 132 48.91 -21.07 -6.08
CA VAL A 132 49.55 -20.24 -5.05
C VAL A 132 48.72 -19.01 -4.64
N GLY A 133 47.45 -18.91 -5.08
CA GLY A 133 46.65 -17.72 -4.80
C GLY A 133 45.14 -17.87 -5.06
N SER A 134 44.41 -16.83 -4.69
CA SER A 134 42.98 -16.70 -4.96
C SER A 134 42.61 -15.25 -5.30
N SER A 135 41.49 -15.07 -5.99
CA SER A 135 40.93 -13.77 -6.33
C SER A 135 39.43 -13.80 -6.09
N GLN A 136 38.88 -12.71 -5.56
CA GLN A 136 37.47 -12.59 -5.29
C GLN A 136 36.88 -11.38 -6.01
N SER A 137 35.64 -11.52 -6.47
CA SER A 137 34.86 -10.42 -7.02
C SER A 137 33.43 -10.50 -6.52
N SER A 138 32.88 -9.36 -6.10
CA SER A 138 31.52 -9.29 -5.58
C SER A 138 30.62 -8.40 -6.44
N VAL A 139 29.33 -8.67 -6.34
CA VAL A 139 28.23 -7.83 -6.81
C VAL A 139 27.24 -7.63 -5.69
N ASN A 140 26.50 -6.52 -5.73
CA ASN A 140 25.48 -6.22 -4.75
C ASN A 140 24.08 -6.30 -5.38
N VAL A 141 23.17 -7.01 -4.74
CA VAL A 141 21.76 -7.06 -5.12
C VAL A 141 20.97 -6.41 -3.99
N LEU A 142 20.25 -5.34 -4.31
CA LEU A 142 19.39 -4.63 -3.37
C LEU A 142 17.95 -5.07 -3.62
N CYS A 143 17.38 -5.90 -2.75
CA CYS A 143 15.99 -6.30 -2.85
C CYS A 143 15.13 -5.19 -2.25
N GLN A 144 14.33 -4.53 -3.07
CA GLN A 144 13.27 -3.65 -2.58
C GLN A 144 11.94 -4.37 -2.63
N GLN A 145 11.14 -4.16 -1.59
CA GLN A 145 9.75 -4.53 -1.64
C GLN A 145 9.11 -3.65 -2.72
N GLN A 146 8.37 -4.27 -3.65
CA GLN A 146 7.53 -3.49 -4.55
C GLN A 146 6.64 -2.58 -3.69
N PRO A 147 6.50 -1.30 -4.05
CA PRO A 147 5.55 -0.41 -3.38
C PRO A 147 4.13 -0.86 -3.74
N ILE A 148 3.69 -1.94 -3.12
CA ILE A 148 2.34 -2.47 -3.22
C ILE A 148 1.46 -1.81 -2.17
N LEU A 149 0.18 -1.71 -2.49
CA LEU A 149 -0.82 -1.27 -1.55
C LEU A 149 -1.20 -2.41 -0.61
N TYR A 150 -2.07 -2.12 0.35
CA TYR A 150 -2.64 -3.14 1.21
C TYR A 150 -4.08 -3.34 0.80
N CYS A 151 -4.48 -4.60 0.71
CA CYS A 151 -5.88 -4.94 0.60
C CYS A 151 -6.54 -4.75 1.96
N ASP A 152 -7.00 -3.53 2.22
CA ASP A 152 -7.81 -3.13 3.36
C ASP A 152 -8.93 -2.20 2.88
N ASP A 153 -9.70 -1.62 3.81
CA ASP A 153 -10.80 -0.69 3.51
C ASP A 153 -10.31 0.72 3.12
N THR A 154 -9.05 0.90 2.71
CA THR A 154 -8.58 2.19 2.20
C THR A 154 -9.34 2.56 0.94
N VAL A 155 -9.95 3.75 0.96
CA VAL A 155 -10.57 4.37 -0.21
C VAL A 155 -9.52 5.22 -0.92
N TYR A 156 -9.16 4.79 -2.11
CA TYR A 156 -8.35 5.55 -3.04
C TYR A 156 -9.25 6.36 -3.95
N ILE A 157 -8.90 7.63 -4.16
CA ILE A 157 -9.57 8.50 -5.12
C ILE A 157 -8.52 9.04 -6.08
N SER A 158 -8.66 8.74 -7.37
CA SER A 158 -7.91 9.47 -8.40
C SER A 158 -8.62 10.75 -8.77
N THR A 159 -7.88 11.75 -9.22
CA THR A 159 -8.44 12.95 -9.84
C THR A 159 -7.56 13.39 -11.01
N ALA A 160 -8.16 13.87 -12.09
CA ALA A 160 -7.48 14.59 -13.16
C ALA A 160 -8.01 16.03 -13.29
N SER A 161 -7.18 16.94 -13.80
CA SER A 161 -7.72 18.24 -14.22
C SER A 161 -8.47 18.08 -15.53
N SER A 162 -9.33 19.03 -15.88
CA SER A 162 -10.03 19.03 -17.17
C SER A 162 -9.83 20.31 -17.96
N SER A 163 -9.73 20.19 -19.27
CA SER A 163 -9.82 21.33 -20.18
C SER A 163 -11.22 21.95 -20.14
N GLY A 164 -11.38 23.14 -20.70
CA GLY A 164 -12.70 23.76 -20.88
C GLY A 164 -13.68 22.96 -21.74
N GLY A 165 -13.19 21.97 -22.50
CA GLY A 165 -14.01 21.02 -23.26
C GLY A 165 -14.37 19.75 -22.49
N GLY A 166 -13.98 19.64 -21.21
CA GLY A 166 -14.22 18.44 -20.41
C GLY A 166 -13.30 17.26 -20.78
N LEU A 167 -12.18 17.49 -21.45
CA LEU A 167 -11.17 16.44 -21.66
C LEU A 167 -10.20 16.39 -20.46
N PRO A 168 -9.78 15.20 -20.00
CA PRO A 168 -8.72 15.07 -19.01
C PRO A 168 -7.44 15.78 -19.46
N THR A 169 -6.84 16.55 -18.56
CA THR A 169 -5.60 17.29 -18.80
C THR A 169 -4.70 17.26 -17.58
N GLY A 170 -3.40 17.34 -17.83
CA GLY A 170 -2.39 17.39 -16.78
C GLY A 170 -2.13 16.03 -16.12
N PRO A 171 -1.34 16.02 -15.05
CA PRO A 171 -1.06 14.81 -14.31
C PRO A 171 -2.29 14.40 -13.48
N SER A 172 -2.57 13.10 -13.42
CA SER A 172 -3.54 12.55 -12.48
C SER A 172 -2.92 12.36 -11.11
N ARG A 173 -3.69 12.64 -10.06
CA ARG A 173 -3.27 12.53 -8.66
C ARG A 173 -4.03 11.42 -7.96
N LEU A 174 -3.32 10.66 -7.13
CA LEU A 174 -3.88 9.62 -6.29
C LEU A 174 -3.96 10.11 -4.84
N TYR A 175 -5.13 10.00 -4.24
CA TYR A 175 -5.40 10.36 -2.85
C TYR A 175 -5.87 9.15 -2.05
N ILE A 176 -5.57 9.14 -0.76
CA ILE A 176 -6.34 8.38 0.23
C ILE A 176 -7.42 9.30 0.77
N PHE A 177 -8.66 8.85 0.71
CA PHE A 177 -9.79 9.52 1.35
C PHE A 177 -9.95 9.02 2.77
N ASP A 178 -10.05 9.95 3.73
CA ASP A 178 -10.43 9.66 5.11
C ASP A 178 -11.90 10.04 5.31
N PRO A 179 -12.81 9.06 5.35
CA PRO A 179 -14.23 9.33 5.46
C PRO A 179 -14.64 9.86 6.84
N ALA A 180 -13.82 9.70 7.89
CA ALA A 180 -14.12 10.24 9.22
C ALA A 180 -13.88 11.76 9.29
N THR A 181 -12.86 12.25 8.57
CA THR A 181 -12.54 13.69 8.52
C THR A 181 -13.02 14.36 7.23
N GLY A 182 -13.43 13.58 6.22
CA GLY A 182 -13.75 14.05 4.88
C GLY A 182 -12.51 14.59 4.14
N THR A 183 -11.29 14.17 4.50
CA THR A 183 -10.06 14.76 3.92
C THR A 183 -9.43 13.88 2.84
N LEU A 184 -8.69 14.49 1.92
CA LEU A 184 -7.91 13.82 0.89
C LEU A 184 -6.41 14.00 1.16
N ALA A 185 -5.71 12.89 1.39
CA ALA A 185 -4.27 12.86 1.59
C ALA A 185 -3.56 12.38 0.31
N LEU A 186 -2.81 13.29 -0.33
CA LEU A 186 -2.07 12.98 -1.56
C LEU A 186 -1.06 11.84 -1.32
N GLN A 187 -1.17 10.77 -2.10
CA GLN A 187 -0.20 9.67 -2.15
C GLN A 187 0.84 9.89 -3.23
N GLY A 188 0.42 10.37 -4.39
CA GLY A 188 1.34 10.68 -5.48
C GLY A 188 0.66 11.18 -6.74
N GLU A 189 1.47 11.34 -7.78
CA GLU A 189 1.09 11.98 -9.03
C GLU A 189 1.71 11.22 -10.20
N ALA A 190 0.90 10.90 -11.20
CA ALA A 190 1.35 10.32 -12.46
C ALA A 190 1.41 11.40 -13.53
N SER A 191 2.46 11.38 -14.36
CA SER A 191 2.66 12.39 -15.41
C SER A 191 1.62 12.38 -16.53
N LEU A 192 0.82 11.32 -16.62
CA LEU A 192 -0.19 11.08 -17.64
C LEU A 192 -1.59 11.14 -17.01
N PRO A 193 -2.61 11.67 -17.73
CA PRO A 193 -3.99 11.62 -17.27
C PRO A 193 -4.51 10.19 -17.34
N TYR A 194 -5.19 9.77 -16.29
CA TYR A 194 -5.88 8.49 -16.19
C TYR A 194 -7.17 8.63 -15.38
N ASN A 195 -8.09 7.68 -15.63
CA ASN A 195 -9.33 7.46 -14.91
C ASN A 195 -9.63 5.95 -14.88
N ALA A 196 -10.86 5.52 -14.56
CA ALA A 196 -11.22 4.10 -14.53
C ALA A 196 -10.38 3.30 -13.50
N LEU A 197 -10.23 3.83 -12.30
CA LEU A 197 -9.34 3.32 -11.26
C LEU A 197 -9.93 2.08 -10.58
N ALA A 198 -9.11 1.06 -10.36
CA ALA A 198 -9.54 -0.15 -9.65
C ALA A 198 -8.41 -0.77 -8.83
N PHE A 199 -8.72 -1.33 -7.67
CA PHE A 199 -7.75 -2.00 -6.80
C PHE A 199 -7.73 -3.50 -7.07
N ASN A 200 -6.55 -4.05 -7.37
CA ASN A 200 -6.39 -5.48 -7.60
C ASN A 200 -5.93 -6.19 -6.33
N HIS A 201 -6.82 -7.00 -5.77
CA HIS A 201 -6.56 -7.76 -4.55
C HIS A 201 -5.54 -8.89 -4.73
N VAL A 202 -5.31 -9.36 -5.96
CA VAL A 202 -4.38 -10.48 -6.24
C VAL A 202 -2.92 -10.05 -6.08
N ASP A 203 -2.57 -8.87 -6.59
CA ASP A 203 -1.19 -8.34 -6.61
C ASP A 203 -1.00 -7.03 -5.83
N ASN A 204 -2.09 -6.46 -5.29
CA ASN A 204 -2.13 -5.22 -4.53
C ASN A 204 -1.63 -3.98 -5.28
N PHE A 205 -1.82 -3.93 -6.60
CA PHE A 205 -1.66 -2.72 -7.38
C PHE A 205 -3.01 -2.07 -7.69
N LEU A 206 -2.98 -0.78 -8.01
CA LEU A 206 -4.10 -0.12 -8.67
C LEU A 206 -3.93 -0.26 -10.18
N TYR A 207 -5.05 -0.32 -10.89
CA TYR A 207 -5.11 -0.38 -12.34
C TYR A 207 -6.04 0.70 -12.84
N ALA A 208 -5.73 1.24 -14.02
CA ALA A 208 -6.50 2.33 -14.60
C ALA A 208 -6.35 2.33 -16.12
N ILE A 209 -7.08 3.24 -16.77
CA ILE A 209 -6.91 3.53 -18.18
C ILE A 209 -6.41 4.96 -18.33
N SER A 210 -5.24 5.09 -18.95
CA SER A 210 -4.72 6.39 -19.34
C SER A 210 -5.42 6.86 -20.60
N SER A 211 -6.08 8.01 -20.53
CA SER A 211 -6.71 8.65 -21.68
C SER A 211 -6.65 10.17 -21.51
N ASP A 212 -6.23 10.85 -22.57
CA ASP A 212 -6.32 12.30 -22.74
C ASP A 212 -7.53 12.70 -23.61
N GLY A 213 -8.32 11.71 -24.08
CA GLY A 213 -9.42 11.91 -25.01
C GLY A 213 -8.97 12.34 -26.41
N LEU A 214 -7.70 12.19 -26.77
CA LEU A 214 -7.14 12.59 -28.06
C LEU A 214 -6.31 11.48 -28.72
N THR A 215 -5.67 10.65 -27.92
CA THR A 215 -4.76 9.58 -28.36
C THR A 215 -5.23 8.22 -27.86
N GLN A 216 -4.76 7.15 -28.51
CA GLN A 216 -5.10 5.79 -28.13
C GLN A 216 -4.86 5.55 -26.65
N SER A 217 -5.93 5.14 -25.96
CA SER A 217 -5.88 4.84 -24.53
C SER A 217 -4.91 3.69 -24.25
N SER A 218 -4.32 3.69 -23.06
CA SER A 218 -3.43 2.59 -22.62
C SER A 218 -3.88 2.05 -21.26
N PHE A 219 -3.73 0.74 -21.09
CA PHE A 219 -3.93 0.11 -19.80
C PHE A 219 -2.69 0.30 -18.94
N ILE A 220 -2.88 0.79 -17.72
CA ILE A 220 -1.78 1.17 -16.83
C ILE A 220 -1.94 0.52 -15.45
N ARG A 221 -0.81 0.38 -14.77
CA ARG A 221 -0.72 -0.03 -13.37
C ARG A 221 -0.13 1.09 -12.53
N LEU A 222 -0.66 1.29 -11.34
CA LEU A 222 -0.18 2.27 -10.37
C LEU A 222 0.26 1.58 -9.08
N ASP A 223 1.40 2.03 -8.58
CA ASP A 223 1.97 1.57 -7.32
C ASP A 223 1.48 2.38 -6.12
N ALA A 224 1.96 2.02 -4.92
CA ALA A 224 1.59 2.68 -3.67
C ALA A 224 2.03 4.15 -3.57
N ASN A 225 2.94 4.60 -4.44
CA ASN A 225 3.35 5.99 -4.54
C ASN A 225 2.57 6.73 -5.64
N GLY A 226 1.51 6.12 -6.21
CA GLY A 226 0.74 6.68 -7.31
C GLY A 226 1.50 6.79 -8.63
N SER A 227 2.65 6.09 -8.76
CA SER A 227 3.43 6.10 -10.00
C SER A 227 2.83 5.16 -11.02
N ALA A 228 2.54 5.67 -12.21
CA ALA A 228 1.96 4.89 -13.30
C ALA A 228 3.01 4.22 -14.20
N THR A 229 2.77 2.97 -14.58
CA THR A 229 3.50 2.26 -15.63
C THR A 229 2.52 1.74 -16.67
N VAL A 230 2.81 1.99 -17.96
CA VAL A 230 2.02 1.44 -19.07
C VAL A 230 2.27 -0.05 -19.20
N ILE A 231 1.19 -0.84 -19.26
CA ILE A 231 1.24 -2.27 -19.54
C ILE A 231 1.16 -2.50 -21.05
N ALA A 232 0.10 -2.01 -21.68
CA ALA A 232 -0.14 -2.16 -23.11
C ALA A 232 -1.08 -1.05 -23.64
N PRO A 233 -1.02 -0.72 -24.94
CA PRO A 233 -2.09 0.01 -25.60
C PRO A 233 -3.41 -0.76 -25.50
N LEU A 234 -4.51 -0.07 -25.26
CA LEU A 234 -5.82 -0.68 -25.07
C LEU A 234 -6.56 -0.76 -26.42
N VAL A 235 -6.72 -1.97 -26.94
CA VAL A 235 -7.31 -2.22 -28.27
C VAL A 235 -8.76 -2.69 -28.13
N THR A 236 -9.71 -1.82 -28.44
CA THR A 236 -11.15 -2.05 -28.21
C THR A 236 -11.97 -1.63 -29.44
N GLY A 237 -13.29 -1.83 -29.38
CA GLY A 237 -14.26 -1.28 -30.32
C GLY A 237 -14.58 0.20 -30.09
N ALA A 238 -14.19 0.78 -28.94
CA ALA A 238 -14.31 2.21 -28.70
C ALA A 238 -13.30 3.00 -29.53
N ALA A 239 -13.60 4.28 -29.80
CA ALA A 239 -12.68 5.16 -30.52
C ALA A 239 -11.38 5.37 -29.73
N ASP A 240 -10.26 5.61 -30.43
CA ASP A 240 -8.97 5.90 -29.76
C ASP A 240 -9.07 7.09 -28.79
N SER A 241 -9.91 8.08 -29.11
CA SER A 241 -10.19 9.27 -28.29
C SER A 241 -11.24 9.05 -27.19
N ALA A 242 -11.57 7.81 -26.86
CA ALA A 242 -12.58 7.44 -25.87
C ALA A 242 -12.26 8.00 -24.47
N ILE A 243 -13.33 8.34 -23.74
CA ILE A 243 -13.25 8.79 -22.34
C ILE A 243 -13.71 7.65 -21.45
N TRP A 244 -12.81 7.23 -20.57
CA TRP A 244 -13.04 6.15 -19.62
C TRP A 244 -13.57 6.71 -18.32
N ALA A 245 -14.70 6.16 -17.88
CA ALA A 245 -15.44 6.66 -16.72
C ALA A 245 -15.12 5.84 -15.47
N ALA A 246 -15.22 4.51 -15.55
CA ALA A 246 -15.20 3.63 -14.38
C ALA A 246 -14.27 2.43 -14.57
N GLY A 247 -13.72 1.93 -13.47
CA GLY A 247 -12.91 0.72 -13.43
C GLY A 247 -13.32 -0.22 -12.29
N ALA A 248 -13.18 -1.52 -12.49
CA ALA A 248 -13.29 -2.50 -11.41
C ALA A 248 -12.34 -3.68 -11.63
N ILE A 249 -11.91 -4.33 -10.56
CA ILE A 249 -11.23 -5.63 -10.63
C ILE A 249 -12.24 -6.69 -10.25
N LEU A 250 -12.34 -7.78 -11.01
CA LEU A 250 -13.19 -8.92 -10.70
C LEU A 250 -12.52 -9.87 -9.70
N GLU A 251 -13.27 -10.84 -9.18
CA GLU A 251 -12.79 -11.85 -8.22
C GLU A 251 -11.57 -12.64 -8.73
N ASP A 252 -11.45 -12.83 -10.05
CA ASP A 252 -10.31 -13.53 -10.67
C ASP A 252 -9.07 -12.66 -10.86
N GLY A 253 -9.11 -11.38 -10.45
CA GLY A 253 -8.01 -10.42 -10.59
C GLY A 253 -7.88 -9.79 -11.97
N THR A 254 -8.83 -10.02 -12.87
CA THR A 254 -8.92 -9.32 -14.16
C THR A 254 -9.60 -7.96 -14.01
N TYR A 255 -9.40 -7.08 -14.99
CA TYR A 255 -9.88 -5.70 -14.96
C TYR A 255 -11.08 -5.48 -15.88
N LEU A 256 -12.05 -4.68 -15.45
CA LEU A 256 -13.14 -4.16 -16.26
C LEU A 256 -13.04 -2.64 -16.34
N GLY A 257 -12.99 -2.10 -17.54
CA GLY A 257 -13.09 -0.67 -17.81
C GLY A 257 -14.41 -0.33 -18.48
N PHE A 258 -14.98 0.83 -18.15
CA PHE A 258 -16.17 1.34 -18.83
C PHE A 258 -15.90 2.68 -19.51
N GLU A 259 -16.17 2.70 -20.80
CA GLU A 259 -16.05 3.84 -21.68
C GLU A 259 -17.39 4.56 -21.79
N GLY A 260 -17.45 5.85 -21.45
CA GLY A 260 -18.70 6.57 -21.24
C GLY A 260 -19.36 7.19 -22.47
N THR A 261 -18.69 7.25 -23.62
CA THR A 261 -19.18 7.92 -24.84
C THR A 261 -20.03 6.99 -25.71
N SER A 262 -19.56 5.75 -25.86
CA SER A 262 -20.17 4.67 -26.63
C SER A 262 -20.60 3.49 -25.75
N ASN A 263 -20.42 3.60 -24.43
CA ASN A 263 -20.83 2.62 -23.42
C ASN A 263 -20.16 1.24 -23.60
N HIS A 264 -18.89 1.19 -23.97
CA HIS A 264 -18.16 -0.07 -24.01
C HIS A 264 -17.76 -0.50 -22.60
N LEU A 265 -18.12 -1.73 -22.22
CA LEU A 265 -17.62 -2.43 -21.04
C LEU A 265 -16.58 -3.44 -21.51
N VAL A 266 -15.33 -3.19 -21.13
CA VAL A 266 -14.16 -3.89 -21.68
C VAL A 266 -13.46 -4.67 -20.58
N HIS A 267 -13.32 -5.97 -20.79
CA HIS A 267 -12.65 -6.90 -19.90
C HIS A 267 -11.20 -7.08 -20.34
N VAL A 268 -10.25 -6.96 -19.42
CA VAL A 268 -8.81 -6.88 -19.70
C VAL A 268 -8.05 -7.82 -18.76
N ASP A 269 -7.11 -8.57 -19.35
CA ASP A 269 -6.13 -9.34 -18.61
C ASP A 269 -5.10 -8.40 -17.95
N THR A 270 -4.99 -8.45 -16.63
CA THR A 270 -4.15 -7.52 -15.85
C THR A 270 -2.65 -7.74 -16.00
N THR A 271 -2.23 -8.89 -16.55
CA THR A 271 -0.82 -9.25 -16.74
C THR A 271 -0.32 -8.77 -18.12
N THR A 272 -1.15 -8.92 -19.14
CA THR A 272 -0.78 -8.68 -20.54
C THR A 272 -1.39 -7.42 -21.13
N GLY A 273 -2.46 -6.89 -20.52
CA GLY A 273 -3.28 -5.81 -21.07
C GLY A 273 -4.14 -6.24 -22.27
N ALA A 274 -4.25 -7.54 -22.54
CA ALA A 274 -5.07 -8.06 -23.62
C ALA A 274 -6.56 -7.91 -23.31
N VAL A 275 -7.34 -7.43 -24.29
CA VAL A 275 -8.81 -7.37 -24.18
C VAL A 275 -9.40 -8.77 -24.34
N LEU A 276 -10.08 -9.22 -23.31
CA LEU A 276 -10.74 -10.52 -23.19
C LEU A 276 -12.17 -10.48 -23.75
N SER A 277 -12.88 -9.38 -23.50
CA SER A 277 -14.22 -9.14 -24.04
C SER A 277 -14.49 -7.64 -24.16
N ASP A 278 -15.41 -7.28 -25.04
CA ASP A 278 -15.85 -5.91 -25.28
C ASP A 278 -17.33 -5.94 -25.66
N VAL A 279 -18.18 -5.40 -24.78
CA VAL A 279 -19.64 -5.41 -24.92
C VAL A 279 -20.21 -4.02 -24.72
N ILE A 280 -21.32 -3.72 -25.38
CA ILE A 280 -21.98 -2.41 -25.25
C ILE A 280 -23.06 -2.48 -24.16
N LEU A 281 -22.92 -1.62 -23.16
CA LEU A 281 -23.82 -1.51 -22.01
C LEU A 281 -24.86 -0.40 -22.22
N GLY A 282 -26.00 -0.76 -22.80
CA GLY A 282 -27.09 0.18 -23.06
C GLY A 282 -26.71 1.27 -24.07
N THR A 283 -27.20 2.50 -23.86
CA THR A 283 -26.85 3.66 -24.69
C THR A 283 -26.63 4.89 -23.80
N PRO A 284 -25.89 5.92 -24.24
CA PRO A 284 -25.70 7.15 -23.45
C PRO A 284 -27.00 7.90 -23.06
N ALA A 285 -28.11 7.59 -23.74
CA ALA A 285 -29.43 8.13 -23.47
C ALA A 285 -30.24 7.32 -22.43
N THR A 286 -29.79 6.12 -22.07
CA THR A 286 -30.46 5.22 -21.13
C THR A 286 -29.58 4.87 -19.93
N PHE A 287 -28.27 4.92 -20.11
CA PHE A 287 -27.29 4.51 -19.13
C PHE A 287 -26.07 5.42 -19.17
N ARG A 288 -25.76 6.03 -18.02
CA ARG A 288 -24.54 6.80 -17.81
C ARG A 288 -24.09 6.69 -16.37
N MET A 289 -22.91 6.13 -16.16
CA MET A 289 -22.22 6.10 -14.89
C MET A 289 -20.95 6.92 -14.97
N ALA A 290 -20.62 7.62 -13.90
CA ALA A 290 -19.30 8.21 -13.73
C ALA A 290 -18.35 7.23 -13.04
N ASP A 291 -18.85 6.31 -12.21
CA ASP A 291 -18.08 5.20 -11.65
C ASP A 291 -18.98 4.00 -11.24
N PHE A 292 -18.39 2.82 -11.04
CA PHE A 292 -19.00 1.64 -10.41
C PHE A 292 -17.98 0.85 -9.58
N ALA A 293 -18.47 0.02 -8.66
CA ALA A 293 -17.63 -0.90 -7.90
C ALA A 293 -18.21 -2.31 -7.94
N VAL A 294 -17.33 -3.33 -7.85
CA VAL A 294 -17.74 -4.72 -7.77
C VAL A 294 -18.21 -5.08 -6.36
N ASN A 295 -19.35 -5.73 -6.25
CA ASN A 295 -19.82 -6.26 -4.97
C ASN A 295 -19.13 -7.62 -4.70
N PRO A 296 -18.37 -7.75 -3.61
CA PRO A 296 -17.59 -8.96 -3.35
C PRO A 296 -18.42 -10.18 -2.95
N LEU A 297 -19.72 -10.02 -2.72
CA LEU A 297 -20.62 -11.10 -2.32
C LEU A 297 -21.32 -11.77 -3.51
N ASN A 298 -21.48 -11.05 -4.63
CA ASN A 298 -22.23 -11.55 -5.78
C ASN A 298 -21.59 -11.28 -7.15
N ASN A 299 -20.40 -10.66 -7.17
CA ASN A 299 -19.64 -10.33 -8.38
C ASN A 299 -20.40 -9.50 -9.42
N GLN A 300 -21.40 -8.73 -9.01
CA GLN A 300 -22.06 -7.74 -9.87
C GLN A 300 -21.45 -6.37 -9.66
N LEU A 301 -21.49 -5.50 -10.67
CA LEU A 301 -21.06 -4.12 -10.53
C LEU A 301 -22.26 -3.27 -10.07
N TYR A 302 -22.01 -2.33 -9.16
CA TYR A 302 -23.00 -1.36 -8.72
C TYR A 302 -22.47 0.04 -8.98
N GLY A 303 -23.31 0.89 -9.57
CA GLY A 303 -22.99 2.29 -9.80
C GLY A 303 -24.25 3.15 -9.79
N PHE A 304 -24.06 4.46 -9.97
CA PHE A 304 -25.16 5.41 -10.03
C PHE A 304 -25.46 5.80 -11.48
N ASN A 305 -26.61 5.33 -12.00
CA ASN A 305 -27.08 5.73 -13.32
C ASN A 305 -27.63 7.16 -13.27
N SER A 306 -26.81 8.11 -13.71
CA SER A 306 -27.13 9.54 -13.73
C SER A 306 -28.24 9.91 -14.74
N VAL A 307 -28.59 9.03 -15.69
CA VAL A 307 -29.72 9.26 -16.59
C VAL A 307 -31.04 9.05 -15.85
N THR A 308 -31.15 7.94 -15.12
CA THR A 308 -32.40 7.54 -14.45
C THR A 308 -32.45 7.94 -12.98
N GLN A 309 -31.34 8.49 -12.45
CA GLN A 309 -31.15 8.95 -11.08
C GLN A 309 -31.35 7.82 -10.07
N ARG A 310 -30.77 6.66 -10.37
CA ARG A 310 -30.95 5.40 -9.63
C ARG A 310 -29.62 4.68 -9.46
N VAL A 311 -29.49 3.93 -8.37
CA VAL A 311 -28.51 2.85 -8.31
C VAL A 311 -28.88 1.82 -9.37
N ALA A 312 -27.88 1.30 -10.07
CA ALA A 312 -28.05 0.23 -11.03
C ALA A 312 -27.05 -0.90 -10.77
N VAL A 313 -27.50 -2.12 -11.08
CA VAL A 313 -26.70 -3.34 -11.03
C VAL A 313 -26.36 -3.72 -12.46
N VAL A 314 -25.09 -3.98 -12.73
CA VAL A 314 -24.58 -4.38 -14.05
C VAL A 314 -23.99 -5.78 -13.94
N ASP A 315 -24.39 -6.63 -14.89
CA ASP A 315 -23.77 -7.92 -15.11
C ASP A 315 -22.45 -7.72 -15.87
N PRO A 316 -21.29 -7.99 -15.24
CA PRO A 316 -19.99 -7.75 -15.85
C PRO A 316 -19.68 -8.65 -17.04
N VAL A 317 -20.35 -9.79 -17.16
CA VAL A 317 -20.11 -10.78 -18.23
C VAL A 317 -21.02 -10.49 -19.42
N LEU A 318 -22.30 -10.21 -19.17
CA LEU A 318 -23.29 -10.03 -20.23
C LEU A 318 -23.37 -8.59 -20.74
N GLY A 319 -22.85 -7.60 -20.01
CA GLY A 319 -23.01 -6.19 -20.36
C GLY A 319 -24.48 -5.74 -20.33
N THR A 320 -25.25 -6.28 -19.38
CA THR A 320 -26.65 -5.89 -19.15
C THR A 320 -26.78 -5.19 -17.81
N TYR A 321 -27.80 -4.34 -17.65
CA TYR A 321 -28.04 -3.65 -16.37
C TYR A 321 -29.51 -3.62 -16.00
N VAL A 322 -29.75 -3.45 -14.70
CA VAL A 322 -31.06 -3.23 -14.10
C VAL A 322 -30.96 -2.10 -13.10
N ASP A 323 -31.76 -1.05 -13.30
CA ASP A 323 -31.92 0.01 -12.32
C ASP A 323 -32.79 -0.46 -11.15
N TYR A 324 -32.55 0.13 -9.98
CA TYR A 324 -33.46 -0.01 -8.85
C TYR A 324 -34.86 0.53 -9.22
N PRO A 325 -35.95 0.00 -8.63
CA PRO A 325 -37.31 0.34 -9.08
C PRO A 325 -37.67 1.83 -8.92
N LEU A 326 -37.11 2.49 -7.90
CA LEU A 326 -37.39 3.88 -7.55
C LEU A 326 -36.13 4.74 -7.70
N PRO A 327 -36.26 6.03 -8.05
CA PRO A 327 -35.15 6.98 -7.96
C PRO A 327 -34.51 6.94 -6.58
N SER A 328 -33.19 7.01 -6.57
CA SER A 328 -32.41 7.09 -5.34
C SER A 328 -32.83 8.30 -4.51
N LEU A 329 -32.98 8.12 -3.20
CA LEU A 329 -33.24 9.22 -2.28
C LEU A 329 -31.91 9.76 -1.76
N ILE A 330 -31.67 11.07 -1.87
CA ILE A 330 -30.59 11.77 -1.20
C ILE A 330 -31.20 12.62 -0.10
N ASN A 331 -30.86 12.31 1.16
CA ASN A 331 -31.46 12.97 2.34
C ASN A 331 -32.99 12.89 2.36
N GLY A 332 -33.55 11.75 1.95
CA GLY A 332 -34.99 11.51 1.92
C GLY A 332 -35.74 12.17 0.76
N ALA A 333 -35.06 12.87 -0.13
CA ALA A 333 -35.64 13.47 -1.33
C ALA A 333 -35.17 12.75 -2.61
N PRO A 334 -36.01 12.58 -3.65
CA PRO A 334 -35.58 12.01 -4.92
C PRO A 334 -34.38 12.76 -5.50
N SER A 335 -33.42 11.99 -6.03
CA SER A 335 -32.22 12.52 -6.68
C SER A 335 -32.58 13.23 -7.98
N VAL A 336 -32.00 14.41 -8.21
CA VAL A 336 -32.20 15.20 -9.42
C VAL A 336 -30.85 15.70 -9.94
N ASN A 337 -30.49 15.31 -11.17
CA ASN A 337 -29.26 15.70 -11.87
C ASN A 337 -27.96 15.38 -11.11
N ASN A 338 -27.96 14.44 -10.16
CA ASN A 338 -26.74 14.08 -9.45
C ASN A 338 -25.84 13.16 -10.28
N ALA A 339 -24.57 13.16 -9.92
CA ALA A 339 -23.56 12.22 -10.37
C ALA A 339 -22.75 11.71 -9.17
N MET A 340 -22.48 10.41 -9.15
CA MET A 340 -21.55 9.79 -8.20
C MET A 340 -20.28 9.47 -8.97
N VAL A 341 -19.23 10.25 -8.70
CA VAL A 341 -17.96 10.24 -9.42
C VAL A 341 -17.00 9.18 -8.88
N SER A 342 -17.30 8.58 -7.74
CA SER A 342 -16.52 7.47 -7.21
C SER A 342 -17.45 6.47 -6.53
N ALA A 343 -17.15 5.19 -6.68
CA ALA A 343 -17.86 4.07 -6.10
C ALA A 343 -16.86 3.13 -5.46
N THR A 344 -17.16 2.64 -4.25
CA THR A 344 -16.31 1.63 -3.59
C THR A 344 -17.17 0.66 -2.79
N PHE A 345 -16.74 -0.59 -2.73
CA PHE A 345 -17.28 -1.59 -1.81
C PHE A 345 -16.26 -1.89 -0.71
N THR A 346 -16.76 -2.10 0.50
CA THR A 346 -16.01 -2.82 1.53
C THR A 346 -16.05 -4.30 1.25
N ALA A 347 -15.12 -5.04 1.85
CA ALA A 347 -15.16 -6.50 1.78
C ALA A 347 -16.36 -7.15 2.51
N ALA A 348 -17.09 -6.38 3.31
CA ALA A 348 -18.36 -6.80 3.89
C ALA A 348 -19.57 -6.60 2.94
N GLY A 349 -19.36 -6.03 1.75
CA GLY A 349 -20.42 -5.75 0.79
C GLY A 349 -21.19 -4.46 1.07
N GLU A 350 -20.62 -3.50 1.79
CA GLU A 350 -21.20 -2.17 1.97
C GLU A 350 -20.76 -1.26 0.82
N LEU A 351 -21.71 -0.61 0.14
CA LEU A 351 -21.45 0.29 -0.98
C LEU A 351 -21.39 1.74 -0.52
N PHE A 352 -20.40 2.46 -1.02
CA PHE A 352 -20.23 3.89 -0.82
C PHE A 352 -20.07 4.62 -2.15
N PHE A 353 -20.54 5.86 -2.19
CA PHE A 353 -20.34 6.77 -3.31
C PHE A 353 -19.68 8.08 -2.84
N TYR A 354 -18.85 8.67 -3.70
CA TYR A 354 -18.47 10.08 -3.59
C TYR A 354 -19.10 10.84 -4.75
N GLY A 355 -19.79 11.95 -4.49
CA GLY A 355 -20.58 12.60 -5.53
C GLY A 355 -21.22 13.92 -5.14
N THR A 356 -22.14 14.35 -5.99
CA THR A 356 -22.85 15.63 -5.86
C THR A 356 -24.03 15.54 -4.89
N THR A 357 -24.66 16.68 -4.61
CA THR A 357 -25.87 16.76 -3.77
C THR A 357 -27.04 17.37 -4.57
N ASN A 358 -28.28 17.14 -4.12
CA ASN A 358 -29.46 17.82 -4.68
C ASN A 358 -29.37 19.37 -4.59
N ALA A 359 -28.57 19.90 -3.66
CA ALA A 359 -28.36 21.33 -3.50
C ALA A 359 -27.30 21.89 -4.47
N ASP A 360 -26.35 21.05 -4.90
CA ASP A 360 -25.27 21.40 -5.83
C ASP A 360 -24.89 20.18 -6.66
N SER A 361 -25.42 20.11 -7.88
CA SER A 361 -25.16 19.05 -8.86
C SER A 361 -23.87 19.29 -9.67
N THR A 362 -23.13 20.35 -9.37
CA THR A 362 -21.88 20.70 -10.09
C THR A 362 -20.63 20.40 -9.28
N ARG A 363 -20.80 20.19 -7.98
CA ARG A 363 -19.71 19.97 -7.04
C ARG A 363 -19.84 18.60 -6.40
N ALA A 364 -18.96 17.69 -6.80
CA ALA A 364 -18.84 16.38 -6.18
C ALA A 364 -17.94 16.50 -4.95
N ASP A 365 -18.55 16.57 -3.76
CA ASP A 365 -17.85 16.83 -2.49
C ASP A 365 -18.41 16.02 -1.32
N THR A 366 -19.37 15.12 -1.56
CA THR A 366 -20.07 14.41 -0.48
C THR A 366 -19.89 12.92 -0.62
N PHE A 367 -19.48 12.27 0.48
CA PHE A 367 -19.39 10.82 0.60
C PHE A 367 -20.69 10.26 1.18
N TYR A 368 -21.22 9.21 0.58
CA TYR A 368 -22.50 8.59 0.90
C TYR A 368 -22.31 7.11 1.19
N SER A 369 -23.08 6.63 2.16
CA SER A 369 -23.39 5.20 2.29
C SER A 369 -24.65 4.89 1.49
N VAL A 370 -24.73 3.68 0.93
CA VAL A 370 -25.86 3.26 0.10
C VAL A 370 -26.62 2.11 0.77
N ASP A 371 -27.93 2.26 0.89
CA ASP A 371 -28.82 1.16 1.22
C ASP A 371 -29.04 0.28 -0.02
N LEU A 372 -28.45 -0.92 -0.03
CA LEU A 372 -28.54 -1.85 -1.16
C LEU A 372 -29.93 -2.48 -1.35
N LEU A 373 -30.89 -2.28 -0.45
CA LEU A 373 -32.28 -2.71 -0.67
C LEU A 373 -33.08 -1.64 -1.42
N THR A 374 -32.84 -0.37 -1.11
CA THR A 374 -33.67 0.74 -1.60
C THR A 374 -32.96 1.64 -2.62
N GLY A 375 -31.64 1.61 -2.67
CA GLY A 375 -30.82 2.53 -3.45
C GLY A 375 -30.76 3.94 -2.85
N ALA A 376 -31.13 4.12 -1.58
CA ALA A 376 -31.07 5.41 -0.89
C ALA A 376 -29.65 5.75 -0.44
N LEU A 377 -29.29 7.03 -0.53
CA LEU A 377 -27.96 7.56 -0.20
C LEU A 377 -28.07 8.39 1.09
N SER A 378 -27.26 8.02 2.09
CA SER A 378 -27.15 8.75 3.36
C SER A 378 -25.75 9.38 3.46
N PRO A 379 -25.64 10.71 3.64
CA PRO A 379 -24.36 11.38 3.70
C PRO A 379 -23.59 10.90 4.93
N VAL A 380 -22.32 10.61 4.70
CA VAL A 380 -21.36 10.17 5.69
C VAL A 380 -20.49 11.36 6.11
N SER A 381 -19.89 12.03 5.13
CA SER A 381 -19.05 13.21 5.34
C SER A 381 -19.01 14.08 4.08
N THR A 382 -18.50 15.30 4.23
CA THR A 382 -18.24 16.24 3.14
C THR A 382 -16.74 16.48 3.06
N GLY A 383 -16.18 16.41 1.87
CA GLY A 383 -14.76 16.62 1.59
C GLY A 383 -14.49 17.68 0.52
N PRO A 384 -13.27 17.71 -0.03
CA PRO A 384 -12.92 18.61 -1.12
C PRO A 384 -13.68 18.28 -2.41
N ALA A 385 -14.04 19.30 -3.19
CA ALA A 385 -14.60 19.08 -4.50
C ALA A 385 -13.60 18.37 -5.44
N THR A 386 -14.03 17.31 -6.11
CA THR A 386 -13.22 16.57 -7.08
C THR A 386 -13.76 16.72 -8.52
N GLN A 387 -12.88 16.48 -9.49
CA GLN A 387 -13.17 16.47 -10.93
C GLN A 387 -12.45 15.29 -11.56
N PHE A 388 -13.03 14.68 -12.60
CA PHE A 388 -12.52 13.45 -13.24
C PHE A 388 -11.98 12.49 -12.20
N ALA A 389 -12.86 12.17 -11.25
CA ALA A 389 -12.54 11.34 -10.13
C ALA A 389 -13.06 9.94 -10.34
N ASP A 390 -12.46 9.01 -9.62
CA ASP A 390 -12.79 7.60 -9.62
C ASP A 390 -12.35 6.97 -8.30
N GLY A 391 -13.11 6.00 -7.81
CA GLY A 391 -12.90 5.33 -6.54
C GLY A 391 -12.34 3.93 -6.69
N ALA A 392 -11.36 3.60 -5.86
CA ALA A 392 -10.92 2.21 -5.71
C ALA A 392 -10.78 1.86 -4.24
N ALA A 393 -11.18 0.64 -3.89
CA ALA A 393 -10.93 0.03 -2.59
C ALA A 393 -10.77 -1.47 -2.77
N CYS A 394 -10.14 -2.16 -1.82
CA CYS A 394 -10.07 -3.61 -1.88
C CYS A 394 -11.42 -4.23 -1.54
N ALA A 395 -12.17 -4.61 -2.57
CA ALA A 395 -13.48 -5.24 -2.37
C ALA A 395 -13.38 -6.69 -1.90
N PHE A 396 -12.35 -7.44 -2.29
CA PHE A 396 -12.25 -8.86 -1.97
C PHE A 396 -11.27 -9.12 -0.82
N ASN A 397 -11.78 -9.63 0.30
CA ASN A 397 -10.92 -10.15 1.34
C ASN A 397 -10.25 -11.44 0.85
N LEU A 398 -8.94 -11.37 0.58
CA LEU A 398 -8.16 -12.59 0.49
C LEU A 398 -8.03 -13.20 1.90
N PRO A 399 -8.07 -14.54 2.03
CA PRO A 399 -7.62 -15.18 3.25
C PRO A 399 -6.25 -14.62 3.61
N PRO A 400 -6.00 -14.24 4.88
CA PRO A 400 -4.70 -13.71 5.27
C PRO A 400 -3.63 -14.70 4.81
N ARG A 401 -2.71 -14.25 3.95
CA ARG A 401 -1.56 -15.07 3.54
C ARG A 401 -0.93 -15.58 4.84
N GLN A 402 -0.80 -16.90 4.99
CA GLN A 402 -0.21 -17.46 6.21
C GLN A 402 1.16 -16.83 6.45
N GLY A 403 1.31 -16.10 7.56
CA GLY A 403 2.55 -15.38 7.91
C GLY A 403 2.61 -13.91 7.48
N GLY A 404 1.60 -13.37 6.80
CA GLY A 404 1.50 -11.94 6.51
C GLY A 404 1.12 -11.17 7.78
N LEU A 405 2.00 -10.28 8.24
CA LEU A 405 1.65 -9.31 9.29
C LEU A 405 0.57 -8.38 8.74
N SER A 406 -0.66 -8.46 9.27
CA SER A 406 -1.68 -7.43 9.03
C SER A 406 -1.11 -6.10 9.52
N ARG A 407 -1.17 -5.04 8.69
CA ARG A 407 -0.70 -3.74 9.13
C ARG A 407 -1.45 -3.32 10.40
N PRO A 408 -0.75 -2.77 11.40
CA PRO A 408 -1.43 -2.21 12.54
C PRO A 408 -2.37 -1.11 12.05
N VAL A 409 -3.64 -1.18 12.45
CA VAL A 409 -4.56 -0.06 12.37
C VAL A 409 -4.62 0.52 13.78
N THR A 410 -4.10 1.72 13.94
CA THR A 410 -4.11 2.42 15.22
C THR A 410 -4.60 3.84 15.04
N ARG A 411 -5.21 4.37 16.09
CA ARG A 411 -5.55 5.77 16.20
C ARG A 411 -5.00 6.33 17.49
N ASP A 412 -4.80 7.64 17.48
CA ASP A 412 -4.29 8.34 18.64
C ASP A 412 -5.40 8.56 19.68
N ARG A 413 -4.99 9.13 20.81
CA ARG A 413 -5.90 9.53 21.89
C ARG A 413 -6.98 10.53 21.46
N GLY A 414 -6.72 11.34 20.43
CA GLY A 414 -7.66 12.34 19.94
C GLY A 414 -8.86 11.69 19.26
N PHE A 415 -8.62 10.63 18.49
CA PHE A 415 -9.67 9.79 17.91
C PHE A 415 -10.57 9.17 18.99
N PHE A 416 -10.01 8.41 19.93
CA PHE A 416 -10.80 7.77 20.98
C PHE A 416 -11.46 8.79 21.92
N GLY A 417 -10.79 9.92 22.16
CA GLY A 417 -11.34 11.04 22.93
C GLY A 417 -12.50 11.75 22.24
N SER A 418 -12.63 11.62 20.92
CA SER A 418 -13.68 12.26 20.12
C SER A 418 -14.73 11.28 19.59
N SER A 419 -14.53 9.96 19.73
CA SER A 419 -15.43 8.94 19.23
C SER A 419 -16.12 8.18 20.36
N GLN A 420 -17.38 8.57 20.66
CA GLN A 420 -18.20 7.86 21.65
C GLN A 420 -18.33 6.37 21.29
N GLN A 421 -18.58 6.05 20.03
CA GLN A 421 -18.77 4.68 19.57
C GLN A 421 -17.51 3.84 19.75
N ALA A 422 -16.34 4.34 19.30
CA ALA A 422 -15.10 3.59 19.42
C ALA A 422 -14.73 3.31 20.88
N LEU A 423 -14.89 4.32 21.75
CA LEU A 423 -14.56 4.19 23.16
C LEU A 423 -15.56 3.26 23.88
N THR A 424 -16.84 3.33 23.54
CA THR A 424 -17.87 2.42 24.09
C THR A 424 -17.61 0.97 23.66
N GLU A 425 -17.29 0.73 22.39
CA GLU A 425 -16.96 -0.61 21.90
C GLU A 425 -15.68 -1.15 22.56
N CYS A 426 -14.64 -0.34 22.70
CA CYS A 426 -13.42 -0.69 23.45
C CYS A 426 -13.72 -1.14 24.90
N LEU A 427 -14.54 -0.37 25.61
CA LEU A 427 -14.88 -0.65 27.01
C LEU A 427 -15.93 -1.76 27.17
N SER A 428 -16.69 -2.09 26.13
CA SER A 428 -17.63 -3.22 26.15
C SER A 428 -16.96 -4.57 26.37
N GLN A 429 -15.66 -4.67 26.08
CA GLN A 429 -14.84 -5.85 26.32
C GLN A 429 -14.30 -5.95 27.77
N GLY A 430 -14.67 -5.00 28.65
CA GLY A 430 -14.34 -4.99 30.07
C GLY A 430 -13.44 -3.81 30.48
N PRO A 431 -13.08 -3.69 31.77
CA PRO A 431 -12.20 -2.62 32.25
C PRO A 431 -10.81 -2.65 31.57
N ILE A 432 -10.18 -1.49 31.47
CA ILE A 432 -8.79 -1.35 31.01
C ILE A 432 -7.90 -1.27 32.25
N SER A 433 -6.99 -2.24 32.39
CA SER A 433 -5.95 -2.20 33.43
C SER A 433 -4.86 -1.21 33.04
N LEU A 434 -4.53 -0.31 33.97
CA LEU A 434 -3.37 0.59 33.88
C LEU A 434 -2.26 0.14 34.85
N GLY A 435 -2.25 -1.14 35.23
CA GLY A 435 -1.28 -1.71 36.16
C GLY A 435 -1.33 -1.01 37.52
N ALA A 436 -0.15 -0.58 38.01
CA ALA A 436 -0.04 0.16 39.28
C ALA A 436 -0.70 1.55 39.28
N LEU A 437 -1.19 2.04 38.13
CA LEU A 437 -1.91 3.32 38.03
C LEU A 437 -3.43 3.18 38.24
N GLY A 438 -3.94 1.95 38.38
CA GLY A 438 -5.36 1.69 38.58
C GLY A 438 -6.03 1.08 37.35
N HIS A 439 -7.32 1.38 37.16
CA HIS A 439 -8.11 0.88 36.04
C HIS A 439 -9.13 1.91 35.59
N VAL A 440 -9.60 1.75 34.35
CA VAL A 440 -10.66 2.55 33.75
C VAL A 440 -11.81 1.62 33.40
N SER A 441 -13.01 1.92 33.90
CA SER A 441 -14.18 1.05 33.79
C SER A 441 -15.35 1.70 33.06
N THR A 442 -15.41 3.02 33.00
CA THR A 442 -16.48 3.77 32.31
C THR A 442 -15.95 4.65 31.20
N VAL A 443 -16.86 5.08 30.31
CA VAL A 443 -16.56 6.00 29.21
C VAL A 443 -16.06 7.35 29.77
N GLU A 444 -16.68 7.85 30.84
CA GLU A 444 -16.33 9.12 31.48
C GLU A 444 -14.94 9.08 32.11
N GLU A 445 -14.58 7.98 32.79
CA GLU A 445 -13.24 7.76 33.33
C GLU A 445 -12.19 7.71 32.21
N ALA A 446 -12.48 7.00 31.12
CA ALA A 446 -11.59 6.91 29.97
C ALA A 446 -11.39 8.27 29.30
N LEU A 447 -12.47 9.02 29.08
CA LEU A 447 -12.40 10.40 28.59
C LEU A 447 -11.63 11.30 29.54
N GLY A 448 -11.79 11.10 30.86
CA GLY A 448 -10.98 11.75 31.89
C GLY A 448 -9.50 11.55 31.68
N VAL A 449 -9.06 10.32 31.42
CA VAL A 449 -7.66 10.01 31.11
C VAL A 449 -7.19 10.64 29.79
N LEU A 450 -8.02 10.51 28.74
CA LEU A 450 -7.71 10.96 27.39
C LEU A 450 -7.59 12.49 27.29
N TRP A 451 -8.45 13.23 27.99
CA TRP A 451 -8.53 14.69 27.94
C TRP A 451 -7.86 15.41 29.13
N ALA A 452 -7.38 14.70 30.16
CA ALA A 452 -6.72 15.37 31.30
C ALA A 452 -5.60 16.31 30.83
N ASN A 453 -5.44 17.46 31.49
CA ASN A 453 -4.20 18.21 31.37
C ASN A 453 -3.09 17.37 32.03
N SER A 454 -1.93 17.16 31.40
CA SER A 454 -0.86 16.35 32.02
C SER A 454 -0.11 17.09 33.13
N ALA A 455 -0.02 18.42 33.05
CA ALA A 455 0.70 19.27 34.00
C ALA A 455 -0.14 19.72 35.21
N PHE A 456 -1.48 19.74 35.09
CA PHE A 456 -2.39 20.19 36.15
C PHE A 456 -3.51 19.18 36.44
N ALA A 457 -3.72 18.87 37.72
CA ALA A 457 -4.86 18.07 38.17
C ALA A 457 -6.18 18.84 38.05
N ALA A 458 -7.32 18.14 38.10
CA ALA A 458 -8.66 18.73 38.02
C ALA A 458 -8.92 19.87 39.05
N ASN A 459 -8.19 19.87 40.17
CA ASN A 459 -8.23 20.94 41.18
C ASN A 459 -7.25 22.11 40.90
N ASN A 460 -6.71 22.22 39.67
CA ASN A 460 -5.70 23.18 39.24
C ASN A 460 -4.35 23.12 39.98
N THR A 461 -4.07 22.06 40.73
CA THR A 461 -2.74 21.87 41.33
C THR A 461 -1.75 21.36 40.28
N ARG A 462 -0.54 21.92 40.28
CA ARG A 462 0.54 21.48 39.37
C ARG A 462 1.02 20.09 39.79
N ARG A 463 1.05 19.14 38.86
CA ARG A 463 1.62 17.80 39.07
C ARG A 463 3.14 17.85 39.17
N SER A 464 3.72 16.91 39.90
CA SER A 464 5.15 16.63 39.82
C SER A 464 5.51 16.06 38.45
N ASP A 465 6.80 16.05 38.11
CA ASP A 465 7.27 15.46 36.84
C ASP A 465 6.92 13.97 36.75
N GLU A 466 7.04 13.23 37.86
CA GLU A 466 6.66 11.83 37.92
C GLU A 466 5.14 11.64 37.73
N ALA A 467 4.30 12.45 38.40
CA ALA A 467 2.85 12.37 38.24
C ALA A 467 2.41 12.77 36.82
N THR A 468 3.13 13.69 36.17
CA THR A 468 2.94 14.05 34.76
C THR A 468 3.23 12.85 33.86
N LEU A 469 4.35 12.15 34.07
CA LEU A 469 4.71 10.94 33.32
C LEU A 469 3.69 9.80 33.52
N ARG A 470 3.22 9.58 34.76
CA ARG A 470 2.17 8.59 35.04
C ARG A 470 0.89 8.89 34.27
N MET A 471 0.46 10.16 34.22
CA MET A 471 -0.72 10.57 33.46
C MET A 471 -0.55 10.33 31.95
N LEU A 472 0.64 10.62 31.40
CA LEU A 472 0.95 10.36 29.99
C LEU A 472 0.95 8.86 29.68
N VAL A 473 1.57 8.03 30.53
CA VAL A 473 1.57 6.57 30.38
C VAL A 473 0.15 6.01 30.45
N ALA A 474 -0.66 6.43 31.42
CA ALA A 474 -2.06 6.03 31.53
C ALA A 474 -2.84 6.34 30.24
N ARG A 475 -2.63 7.53 29.67
CA ARG A 475 -3.29 7.95 28.42
C ARG A 475 -2.91 7.11 27.23
N GLU A 476 -1.62 6.92 27.01
CA GLU A 476 -1.15 6.14 25.86
C GLU A 476 -1.50 4.65 26.05
N GLN A 477 -1.57 4.15 27.29
CA GLN A 477 -2.04 2.79 27.60
C GLN A 477 -3.53 2.59 27.29
N VAL A 478 -4.41 3.51 27.70
CA VAL A 478 -5.83 3.47 27.31
C VAL A 478 -5.96 3.44 25.79
N THR A 479 -5.18 4.28 25.10
CA THR A 479 -5.17 4.35 23.64
C THR A 479 -4.70 3.04 23.00
N SER A 480 -3.61 2.43 23.50
CA SER A 480 -3.10 1.16 22.97
C SER A 480 -4.05 -0.01 23.21
N VAL A 481 -4.65 -0.11 24.39
CA VAL A 481 -5.64 -1.15 24.68
C VAL A 481 -6.89 -0.98 23.83
N CYS A 482 -7.34 0.27 23.61
CA CYS A 482 -8.44 0.49 22.68
C CYS A 482 -8.07 0.21 21.23
N ASN A 483 -6.84 0.47 20.79
CA ASN A 483 -6.37 0.04 19.47
C ASN A 483 -6.43 -1.49 19.31
N GLU A 484 -6.01 -2.24 20.33
CA GLU A 484 -6.12 -3.70 20.33
C GLU A 484 -7.57 -4.16 20.26
N ARG A 485 -8.42 -3.67 21.16
CA ARG A 485 -9.80 -4.14 21.27
C ARG A 485 -10.66 -3.72 20.10
N TYR A 486 -10.44 -2.52 19.56
CA TYR A 486 -11.28 -1.93 18.55
C TYR A 486 -10.83 -2.29 17.13
N PHE A 487 -9.52 -2.26 16.87
CA PHE A 487 -8.93 -2.52 15.57
C PHE A 487 -8.22 -3.88 15.45
N GLY A 488 -8.04 -4.61 16.55
CA GLY A 488 -7.30 -5.88 16.55
C GLY A 488 -5.78 -5.72 16.60
N THR A 489 -5.25 -4.50 16.74
CA THR A 489 -3.80 -4.26 16.78
C THR A 489 -3.25 -4.52 18.17
N THR A 490 -2.63 -5.69 18.38
CA THR A 490 -2.08 -6.13 19.67
C THR A 490 -1.28 -5.05 20.38
N ALA A 491 -1.71 -4.67 21.58
CA ALA A 491 -1.02 -3.68 22.40
C ALA A 491 0.36 -4.21 22.83
N PRO A 492 1.35 -3.32 23.08
CA PRO A 492 2.65 -3.75 23.55
C PRO A 492 2.53 -4.46 24.90
N VAL A 493 3.20 -5.61 25.05
CA VAL A 493 3.31 -6.25 26.37
C VAL A 493 4.18 -5.35 27.27
N LEU A 494 3.66 -5.00 28.44
CA LEU A 494 4.30 -4.12 29.42
C LEU A 494 4.50 -4.85 30.76
N PRO A 495 5.51 -5.75 30.88
CA PRO A 495 5.70 -6.56 32.08
C PRO A 495 5.85 -5.72 33.37
N GLN A 496 6.36 -4.50 33.23
CA GLN A 496 6.58 -3.59 34.35
C GLN A 496 5.28 -3.04 34.94
N MET A 497 4.18 -3.02 34.17
CA MET A 497 2.86 -2.57 34.65
C MET A 497 2.08 -3.71 35.34
N ASP A 498 2.29 -4.96 34.94
CA ASP A 498 1.50 -6.11 35.41
C ASP A 498 1.88 -6.61 36.82
N HIS A 499 3.12 -6.35 37.26
CA HIS A 499 3.64 -6.92 38.51
C HIS A 499 3.63 -5.97 39.71
N GLY A 500 2.96 -4.81 39.62
CA GLY A 500 2.91 -3.83 40.71
C GLY A 500 4.30 -3.32 41.13
N LEU A 501 5.29 -3.41 40.22
CA LEU A 501 6.64 -2.94 40.48
C LEU A 501 6.63 -1.41 40.57
N PRO A 502 7.44 -0.81 41.46
CA PRO A 502 7.55 0.64 41.54
C PRO A 502 8.09 1.20 40.23
N MET A 503 7.26 2.00 39.56
CA MET A 503 7.62 2.67 38.31
C MET A 503 8.39 3.95 38.62
N ASN A 504 9.70 3.95 38.40
CA ASN A 504 10.51 5.16 38.44
C ASN A 504 10.38 5.96 37.12
N ALA A 505 10.89 7.19 37.10
CA ALA A 505 10.79 8.07 35.94
C ALA A 505 11.40 7.48 34.65
N PHE A 506 12.48 6.69 34.75
CA PHE A 506 13.12 6.06 33.59
C PHE A 506 12.23 4.98 32.97
N VAL A 507 11.65 4.11 33.81
CA VAL A 507 10.67 3.09 33.42
C VAL A 507 9.44 3.72 32.76
N LEU A 508 8.91 4.79 33.36
CA LEU A 508 7.75 5.51 32.81
C LEU A 508 8.06 6.12 31.44
N ALA A 509 9.23 6.73 31.27
CA ALA A 509 9.63 7.35 30.00
C ALA A 509 9.82 6.31 28.88
N ASP A 510 10.44 5.17 29.17
CA ASP A 510 10.60 4.08 28.21
C ASP A 510 9.24 3.46 27.82
N THR A 511 8.39 3.23 28.82
CA THR A 511 7.02 2.72 28.61
C THR A 511 6.20 3.67 27.75
N LEU A 512 6.23 4.98 28.06
CA LEU A 512 5.55 6.01 27.28
C LEU A 512 5.98 5.97 25.82
N LYS A 513 7.30 5.94 25.57
CA LYS A 513 7.85 5.90 24.21
C LYS A 513 7.36 4.68 23.43
N ARG A 514 7.34 3.49 24.05
CA ARG A 514 6.85 2.26 23.40
C ARG A 514 5.37 2.35 23.03
N LEU A 515 4.55 2.91 23.92
CA LEU A 515 3.13 3.12 23.69
C LEU A 515 2.86 4.16 22.59
N GLU A 516 3.59 5.28 22.59
CA GLU A 516 3.47 6.31 21.55
C GLU A 516 3.84 5.76 20.16
N VAL A 517 4.93 5.00 20.05
CA VAL A 517 5.33 4.34 18.80
C VAL A 517 4.24 3.39 18.32
N HIS A 518 3.66 2.60 19.22
CA HIS A 518 2.55 1.70 18.88
C HIS A 518 1.31 2.48 18.42
N ASN A 519 0.84 3.47 19.19
CA ASN A 519 -0.35 4.25 18.87
C ASN A 519 -0.21 5.03 17.56
N GLN A 520 1.02 5.36 17.15
CA GLN A 520 1.32 6.02 15.88
C GLN A 520 1.54 5.06 14.70
N SER A 521 1.77 3.77 14.95
CA SER A 521 2.20 2.79 13.94
C SER A 521 1.20 2.59 12.79
N GLY A 522 -0.10 2.78 13.06
CA GLY A 522 -1.19 2.60 12.11
C GLY A 522 -1.95 3.88 11.76
N LEU A 523 -1.44 5.06 12.10
CA LEU A 523 -2.13 6.34 11.83
C LEU A 523 -2.35 6.60 10.33
N ARG A 524 -1.53 5.99 9.48
CA ARG A 524 -1.63 6.10 8.02
C ARG A 524 -2.42 4.96 7.37
N THR A 525 -2.77 3.93 8.12
CA THR A 525 -3.63 2.83 7.65
C THR A 525 -5.06 3.31 7.72
N ALA A 526 -5.88 3.01 6.70
CA ALA A 526 -7.28 3.40 6.74
C ALA A 526 -8.00 2.78 7.94
N VAL A 527 -8.99 3.52 8.43
CA VAL A 527 -9.95 2.95 9.36
C VAL A 527 -10.84 2.02 8.54
N PRO A 528 -11.14 0.80 9.03
CA PRO A 528 -12.13 -0.04 8.41
C PRO A 528 -13.46 0.69 8.21
N LEU A 529 -13.93 0.81 6.97
CA LEU A 529 -15.18 1.49 6.63
C LEU A 529 -16.36 0.87 7.39
N ALA A 530 -16.32 -0.44 7.61
CA ALA A 530 -17.32 -1.22 8.36
C ALA A 530 -17.49 -0.77 9.82
N LYS A 531 -16.52 -0.04 10.39
CA LYS A 531 -16.63 0.48 11.75
C LYS A 531 -17.52 1.73 11.85
N GLN A 532 -17.94 2.30 10.72
CA GLN A 532 -18.91 3.39 10.61
C GLN A 532 -18.59 4.63 11.48
N LEU A 533 -17.32 5.03 11.50
CA LEU A 533 -16.72 5.96 12.48
C LEU A 533 -16.94 7.45 12.20
N TRP A 534 -18.04 7.80 11.55
CA TRP A 534 -18.22 9.07 10.85
C TRP A 534 -18.58 10.27 11.73
N LYS A 535 -18.61 10.10 13.06
CA LYS A 535 -19.04 11.14 14.01
C LYS A 535 -17.98 11.34 15.10
N LEU A 536 -16.94 12.10 14.76
CA LEU A 536 -15.98 12.58 15.75
C LEU A 536 -16.50 13.90 16.35
N ASP A 537 -16.75 13.91 17.65
CA ASP A 537 -17.17 15.07 18.42
C ASP A 537 -16.25 15.29 19.63
N PRO A 538 -15.18 16.08 19.47
CA PRO A 538 -14.28 16.39 20.58
C PRO A 538 -14.95 17.20 21.70
N ILE A 539 -16.00 17.98 21.40
CA ILE A 539 -16.71 18.79 22.41
C ILE A 539 -17.50 17.86 23.33
N TRP A 540 -18.18 16.88 22.76
CA TRP A 540 -18.84 15.83 23.54
C TRP A 540 -17.83 15.13 24.46
N GLY A 541 -16.67 14.72 23.93
CA GLY A 541 -15.63 14.05 24.70
C GLY A 541 -15.10 14.89 25.87
N MET A 542 -14.81 16.16 25.63
CA MET A 542 -14.33 17.09 26.68
C MET A 542 -15.37 17.36 27.77
N THR A 543 -16.65 17.45 27.41
CA THR A 543 -17.74 17.77 28.36
C THR A 543 -18.12 16.60 29.27
N HIS A 544 -17.78 15.37 28.89
CA HIS A 544 -18.06 14.15 29.66
C HIS A 544 -16.82 13.58 30.37
N ALA A 545 -15.65 14.18 30.16
CA ALA A 545 -14.40 13.74 30.79
C ALA A 545 -14.43 13.91 32.32
N GLN A 546 -14.18 12.83 33.05
CA GLN A 546 -14.06 12.83 34.52
C GLN A 546 -12.70 12.24 34.91
N GLU A 547 -11.78 13.08 35.40
CA GLU A 547 -10.44 12.60 35.78
C GLU A 547 -10.56 11.49 36.84
N PRO A 548 -10.11 10.26 36.54
CA PRO A 548 -10.21 9.16 37.49
C PRO A 548 -9.29 9.39 38.69
N LYS A 549 -9.64 8.75 39.81
CA LYS A 549 -8.76 8.68 40.99
C LYS A 549 -7.65 7.66 40.71
N LEU A 550 -6.61 8.09 40.02
CA LEU A 550 -5.39 7.30 39.73
C LEU A 550 -4.41 7.32 40.91
#